data_AF-A0A8S0G5L2-F1
#
_entry.id   AF-A0A8S0G5L2-F1
#
_cell.length_a   1.000
_cell.length_b   1.000
_cell.length_c   1.000
_cell.angle_alpha   90.00
_cell.angle_beta   90.00
_cell.angle_gamma   90.00
#
_symmetry.space_group_name_H-M   'P 1'
#
loop_
_entity.id
_entity.type
_entity.pdbx_description
1 polymer ?
#
loop_
_entity_poly.entity_id
_entity_poly.type
_entity_poly.pdbx_seq_one_letter_code
_entity_poly.pdbx_strand_id
1 'polypeptide(L)' 'MTDTHSIALPFEAEVSPANNRQLTVSYASRYPDYSRIPAITLKGQWLETAGFATGTALQHPPFR' A
#
# COMPACT_ATOMS: atom_id res chain seq x y z
N MET A 1 -26.52 8.09 40.68
CA MET A 1 -26.85 7.74 39.29
C MET A 1 -25.65 8.19 38.48
N THR A 2 -24.78 7.26 38.10
CA THR A 2 -23.48 7.54 37.47
C THR A 2 -23.72 7.71 35.97
N ASP A 3 -23.72 8.95 35.47
CA ASP A 3 -23.67 9.17 34.03
C ASP A 3 -22.20 9.29 33.62
N THR A 4 -21.61 8.13 33.34
CA THR A 4 -20.28 8.03 32.75
C THR A 4 -20.39 8.46 31.28
N HIS A 5 -20.32 9.77 31.05
CA HIS A 5 -20.13 10.30 29.71
C HIS A 5 -18.70 9.95 29.25
N SER A 6 -18.60 8.88 28.47
CA SER A 6 -17.39 8.44 27.80
C SER A 6 -16.81 9.59 26.97
N ILE A 7 -15.71 10.18 27.41
CA ILE A 7 -14.93 11.15 26.62
C ILE A 7 -14.02 10.35 25.68
N ALA A 8 -14.63 9.58 24.77
CA ALA A 8 -13.93 9.18 23.57
C ALA A 8 -13.93 10.40 22.66
N LEU A 9 -12.89 11.23 22.76
CA LEU A 9 -12.62 12.21 21.70
C LEU A 9 -12.55 11.41 20.39
N PRO A 10 -13.42 11.67 19.40
CA PRO A 10 -13.18 11.13 18.08
C PRO A 10 -11.81 11.67 17.67
N PHE A 11 -10.86 10.76 17.50
CA PHE A 11 -9.59 11.09 16.86
C PHE A 11 -9.93 11.43 15.42
N GLU A 12 -10.24 12.70 15.16
CA GLU A 12 -10.09 13.26 13.84
C GLU A 12 -8.60 13.19 13.57
N ALA A 13 -8.21 12.19 12.79
CA ALA A 13 -6.90 12.15 12.18
C ALA A 13 -6.79 13.42 11.32
N GLU A 14 -6.27 14.50 11.89
CA GLU A 14 -5.82 15.71 11.18
C GLU A 14 -4.57 15.36 10.36
N VAL A 15 -4.71 14.37 9.49
CA VAL A 15 -3.83 14.11 8.38
C VAL A 15 -4.68 14.50 7.19
N SER A 16 -4.44 15.70 6.65
CA SER A 16 -4.94 16.05 5.32
C SER A 16 -4.76 14.82 4.41
N PRO A 17 -5.80 14.35 3.67
CA PRO A 17 -5.70 13.15 2.83
C PRO A 17 -4.79 13.38 1.60
N ALA A 18 -3.81 14.28 1.72
CA ALA A 18 -2.86 14.71 0.71
C ALA A 18 -1.91 13.60 0.23
N ASN A 19 -2.00 12.37 0.78
CA ASN A 19 -1.25 11.24 0.24
C ASN A 19 -1.94 9.87 0.37
N ASN A 20 -3.27 9.82 0.45
CA ASN A 20 -3.97 8.53 0.29
C ASN A 20 -4.10 8.21 -1.20
N ARG A 21 -2.96 8.01 -1.83
CA ARG A 21 -2.94 7.70 -3.24
C ARG A 21 -3.23 6.19 -3.38
N GLN A 22 -4.52 5.87 -3.52
CA GLN A 22 -5.02 4.51 -3.57
C GLN A 22 -4.60 3.83 -4.89
N LEU A 23 -4.09 2.61 -4.79
CA LEU A 23 -3.74 1.78 -5.94
C LEU A 23 -4.60 0.52 -5.93
N THR A 24 -5.11 0.17 -7.10
CA THR A 24 -5.90 -1.03 -7.28
C THR A 24 -5.00 -2.15 -7.80
N VAL A 25 -5.15 -3.34 -7.20
CA VAL A 25 -4.50 -4.55 -7.69
C VAL A 25 -5.03 -4.86 -9.10
N SER A 26 -4.10 -5.12 -10.01
CA SER A 26 -4.36 -5.48 -11.41
C SER A 26 -3.71 -6.84 -11.71
N TYR A 27 -3.67 -7.25 -12.99
CA TYR A 27 -2.98 -8.45 -13.41
C TYR A 27 -1.80 -8.13 -14.31
N ALA A 28 -0.67 -8.79 -14.08
CA ALA A 28 0.45 -8.86 -15.00
C ALA A 28 0.50 -10.26 -15.64
N SER A 29 0.82 -10.32 -16.93
CA SER A 29 1.02 -11.59 -17.63
C SER A 29 2.45 -12.06 -17.43
N ARG A 30 2.63 -13.31 -17.00
CA ARG A 30 3.94 -13.95 -16.93
C ARG A 30 4.23 -14.67 -18.24
N TYR A 31 5.35 -14.35 -18.87
CA TYR A 31 5.86 -15.09 -20.02
C TYR A 31 6.63 -16.35 -19.55
N PRO A 32 6.54 -17.50 -20.24
CA PRO A 32 5.88 -17.76 -21.54
C PRO A 32 4.43 -18.21 -21.48
N ASP A 33 3.93 -18.60 -20.31
CA ASP A 33 2.61 -19.24 -20.13
C ASP A 33 1.43 -18.26 -20.14
N TYR A 34 1.70 -16.95 -20.24
CA TYR A 34 0.73 -15.84 -20.15
C TYR A 34 -0.20 -15.92 -18.94
N SER A 35 0.23 -16.60 -17.87
CA SER A 35 -0.54 -16.70 -16.65
C SER A 35 -0.71 -15.33 -16.00
N ARG A 36 -1.91 -15.06 -15.50
CA ARG A 36 -2.25 -13.79 -14.84
C ARG A 36 -1.85 -13.84 -13.38
N ILE A 37 -0.93 -12.97 -13.00
CA ILE A 37 -0.46 -12.83 -11.62
C ILE A 37 -0.99 -11.50 -11.08
N PRO A 38 -1.60 -11.47 -9.88
CA PRO A 38 -2.01 -10.22 -9.27
C PRO A 38 -0.77 -9.32 -9.05
N ALA A 39 -0.87 -8.07 -9.51
CA ALA A 39 0.24 -7.13 -9.53
C ALA A 39 -0.24 -5.70 -9.27
N ILE A 40 0.60 -4.91 -8.60
CA ILE A 40 0.42 -3.47 -8.44
C ILE A 40 1.50 -2.78 -9.28
N THR A 41 1.06 -1.89 -10.18
CA THR A 41 1.98 -1.10 -11.01
C THR A 41 2.19 0.28 -10.39
N LEU A 42 3.40 0.56 -9.94
CA LEU A 42 3.82 1.83 -9.36
C LEU A 42 4.68 2.61 -10.35
N LYS A 43 4.42 3.92 -10.54
CA LYS A 43 5.31 4.81 -11.33
C LYS A 43 6.55 5.19 -10.50
N GLY A 44 7.66 5.54 -11.16
CA GLY A 44 8.97 5.79 -10.51
C GLY A 44 8.94 6.68 -9.26
N GLN A 45 8.28 7.86 -9.31
CA GLN A 45 8.18 8.74 -8.12
C GLN A 45 7.48 8.10 -6.91
N TRP A 46 6.59 7.16 -7.17
CA TRP A 46 5.88 6.42 -6.13
C TRP A 46 6.66 5.23 -5.61
N LEU A 47 7.43 4.56 -6.49
CA LEU A 47 8.38 3.53 -6.07
C LEU A 47 9.39 4.11 -5.08
N GLU A 48 9.99 5.25 -5.43
CA GLU A 48 10.94 5.98 -4.56
C GLU A 48 10.29 6.32 -3.20
N THR A 49 9.07 6.87 -3.21
CA THR A 49 8.33 7.20 -1.96
C THR A 49 7.98 5.96 -1.13
N ALA A 50 7.76 4.82 -1.77
CA ALA A 50 7.47 3.55 -1.12
C ALA A 50 8.73 2.77 -0.68
N GLY A 51 9.93 3.37 -0.79
CA GLY A 51 11.19 2.74 -0.41
C GLY A 51 11.78 1.80 -1.47
N PHE A 52 11.22 1.79 -2.68
CA PHE A 52 11.73 1.06 -3.84
C PHE A 52 12.55 1.99 -4.74
N ALA A 53 13.58 2.62 -4.18
CA ALA A 53 14.45 3.50 -4.94
C ALA A 53 15.15 2.76 -6.08
N THR A 54 15.55 3.49 -7.12
CA THR A 54 16.31 2.94 -8.24
C THR A 54 17.59 2.26 -7.73
N GLY A 55 17.79 0.99 -8.08
CA GLY A 55 18.92 0.18 -7.59
C GLY A 55 18.63 -0.65 -6.33
N THR A 56 17.43 -0.57 -5.76
CA THR A 56 17.01 -1.43 -4.64
C THR A 56 16.92 -2.89 -5.09
N ALA A 57 17.72 -3.76 -4.48
CA ALA A 57 17.67 -5.19 -4.73
C ALA A 57 16.42 -5.80 -4.08
N LEU A 58 15.55 -6.40 -4.89
CA LEU A 58 14.39 -7.12 -4.41
C LEU A 58 14.68 -8.62 -4.43
N GLN A 59 14.60 -9.24 -3.24
CA GLN A 59 14.66 -10.68 -3.10
C GLN A 59 13.27 -11.19 -2.72
N HIS A 60 12.74 -12.13 -3.50
CA HIS A 60 11.54 -12.85 -3.09
C HIS A 60 11.93 -13.85 -1.98
N PRO A 61 11.45 -13.68 -0.74
CA PRO A 61 11.74 -14.65 0.31
C PRO A 61 11.05 -15.99 -0.03
N PRO A 62 11.66 -17.14 0.29
CA PRO A 62 10.98 -18.42 0.14
C PRO A 62 9.71 -18.43 1.02
N PHE A 63 8.60 -18.94 0.47
CA PHE A 63 7.40 -19.22 1.26
C PHE A 63 7.81 -20.14 2.44
N ARG A 64 7.55 -19.70 3.67
CA ARG A 64 7.70 -20.53 4.88
C ARG A 64 6.39 -21.22 5.22
#